data_AF-D9VTS5-F1
#
_entry.id   AF-D9VTS5-F1
#
_cell.length_a   1.000
_cell.length_b   1.000
_cell.length_c   1.000
_cell.angle_alpha   90.00
_cell.angle_beta   90.00
_cell.angle_gamma   90.00
#
_symmetry.space_group_name_H-M   'P 1'
#
loop_
_entity.id
_entity.type
_entity.pdbx_description
1 polymer ?
#
loop_
_entity_poly.entity_id
_entity_poly.type
_entity_poly.pdbx_seq_one_letter_code
_entity_poly.pdbx_strand_id
1 'polypeptide(L)'
;MATRTTVARPLAAALAALFVLTGCTSPDKDPKAAGGSGSPAAVAAPPAPGGTGAGYEGPRPQDQNLLAWTGDPNDAGHVTAQSAAGVGGRVTLVRIVLRQEITWSNIWLGLAGIDPNAQLSHCYVGVYDATGTLRAASPDVSPQLMTDPVAKPLALAKPFTAAPGTYFIALLLNGNWATNALTLKSTGAGISVNAGLTPPNLRYSTLLTGQNSLPATVNLAEQSTSTINTGWASQWYGIS
;
A
#
# COMPACT_ATOMS: atom_id res chain seq x y z
N MET A 1 -0.56 -25.60 -50.66
CA MET A 1 0.26 -24.38 -50.48
C MET A 1 -0.44 -23.27 -51.23
N ALA A 2 -1.22 -22.45 -50.53
CA ALA A 2 -2.06 -21.41 -51.13
C ALA A 2 -1.75 -20.08 -50.44
N THR A 3 -1.09 -19.21 -51.18
CA THR A 3 -0.63 -17.88 -50.74
C THR A 3 -1.79 -16.90 -50.79
N ARG A 4 -2.26 -16.40 -49.65
CA ARG A 4 -3.22 -15.29 -49.56
C ARG A 4 -2.49 -14.06 -49.03
N THR A 5 -2.31 -13.09 -49.92
CA THR A 5 -1.77 -11.76 -49.62
C THR A 5 -2.94 -10.79 -49.61
N THR A 6 -3.17 -10.09 -48.49
CA THR A 6 -4.10 -8.95 -48.43
C THR A 6 -3.54 -7.86 -47.53
N VAL A 7 -2.95 -6.89 -48.23
CA VAL A 7 -2.76 -5.45 -48.01
C VAL A 7 -3.25 -4.85 -46.67
N ALA A 8 -2.31 -4.23 -45.95
CA ALA A 8 -2.55 -3.33 -44.83
C ALA A 8 -3.06 -1.96 -45.30
N ARG A 9 -4.02 -1.37 -44.57
CA ARG A 9 -4.39 0.06 -44.67
C ARG A 9 -3.98 0.78 -43.39
N PRO A 10 -3.22 1.89 -43.46
CA PRO A 10 -2.96 2.75 -42.32
C PRO A 10 -4.12 3.74 -42.17
N LEU A 11 -4.67 3.88 -40.97
CA LEU A 11 -5.48 5.05 -40.61
C LEU A 11 -4.69 5.86 -39.58
N ALA A 12 -4.08 6.94 -40.06
CA ALA A 12 -3.57 8.02 -39.26
C ALA A 12 -4.74 8.88 -38.78
N ALA A 13 -4.80 9.16 -37.49
CA ALA A 13 -5.56 10.28 -36.95
C ALA A 13 -4.68 10.99 -35.93
N ALA A 14 -4.30 12.22 -36.29
CA ALA A 14 -3.44 13.10 -35.54
C ALA A 14 -4.26 14.03 -34.64
N LEU A 15 -3.73 14.26 -33.43
CA LEU A 15 -3.54 15.54 -32.74
C LEU A 15 -4.72 16.53 -32.57
N ALA A 16 -5.05 16.86 -31.31
CA ALA A 16 -4.86 18.22 -30.78
C ALA A 16 -5.18 18.26 -29.28
N ALA A 17 -4.15 18.50 -28.46
CA ALA A 17 -4.29 18.89 -27.07
C ALA A 17 -4.46 20.42 -26.99
N LEU A 18 -5.44 20.90 -26.23
CA LEU A 18 -5.57 22.31 -25.89
C LEU A 18 -5.70 22.41 -24.37
N PHE A 19 -4.56 22.65 -23.69
CA PHE A 19 -4.54 23.10 -22.31
C PHE A 19 -4.55 24.63 -22.30
N VAL A 20 -5.67 25.22 -21.89
CA VAL A 20 -5.74 26.64 -21.54
C VAL A 20 -5.33 26.76 -20.06
N LEU A 21 -4.11 27.23 -19.82
CA LEU A 21 -3.70 27.76 -18.52
C LEU A 21 -4.17 29.22 -18.44
N THR A 22 -5.26 29.47 -17.72
CA THR A 22 -5.56 30.81 -17.21
C THR A 22 -4.89 30.99 -15.85
N GLY A 23 -3.74 31.65 -15.87
CA GLY A 23 -3.14 32.23 -14.67
C GLY A 23 -3.91 33.46 -14.23
N CYS A 24 -4.28 33.52 -12.94
CA CYS A 24 -4.65 34.76 -12.29
C CYS A 24 -3.48 35.17 -11.39
N THR A 25 -2.63 36.05 -11.93
CA THR A 25 -1.65 36.82 -11.18
C THR A 25 -2.38 37.95 -10.45
N SER A 26 -2.24 38.02 -9.13
CA SER A 26 -2.66 39.16 -8.32
C SER A 26 -1.85 40.41 -8.67
N PRO A 27 -2.44 41.61 -8.73
CA PRO A 27 -1.68 42.85 -8.75
C PRO A 27 -1.54 43.42 -7.33
N ASP A 28 -0.29 43.48 -6.86
CA ASP A 28 0.12 44.41 -5.81
C ASP A 28 0.21 45.83 -6.38
N LYS A 29 -0.36 46.81 -5.65
CA LYS A 29 0.10 48.20 -5.63
C LYS A 29 -0.38 48.92 -4.35
N ASP A 30 0.63 49.32 -3.56
CA ASP A 30 0.64 50.13 -2.33
C ASP A 30 0.01 51.54 -2.44
N PRO A 31 0.16 52.44 -1.45
CA PRO A 31 -0.26 52.38 -0.05
C PRO A 31 -1.12 53.63 0.32
N LYS A 32 -1.96 53.54 1.36
CA LYS A 32 -2.45 54.77 2.01
C LYS A 32 -2.64 54.58 3.51
N ALA A 33 -1.71 55.16 4.25
CA ALA A 33 -1.74 55.29 5.70
C ALA A 33 -2.83 56.27 6.14
N ALA A 34 -3.59 55.90 7.18
CA ALA A 34 -4.12 56.82 8.17
C ALA A 34 -4.58 56.05 9.44
N GLY A 35 -3.78 56.15 10.50
CA GLY A 35 -4.20 56.29 11.91
C GLY A 35 -5.05 55.19 12.56
N GLY A 36 -4.43 54.42 13.46
CA GLY A 36 -5.19 53.66 14.47
C GLY A 36 -4.31 52.77 15.36
N SER A 37 -3.90 53.31 16.50
CA SER A 37 -3.54 52.63 17.76
C SER A 37 -2.88 51.24 17.70
N GLY A 38 -1.60 51.18 18.09
CA GLY A 38 -0.82 49.95 18.17
C GLY A 38 -1.42 48.84 19.02
N SER A 39 -1.41 47.63 18.45
CA SER A 39 -1.25 46.40 19.22
C SER A 39 0.18 45.91 19.01
N PRO A 40 0.95 45.58 20.07
CA PRO A 40 2.26 44.99 19.90
C PRO A 40 2.12 43.67 19.16
N ALA A 41 3.02 43.44 18.19
CA ALA A 41 3.13 42.19 17.46
C ALA A 41 3.25 41.03 18.46
N ALA A 42 2.31 40.07 18.39
CA ALA A 42 2.40 38.86 19.18
C ALA A 42 3.70 38.14 18.78
N VAL A 43 4.64 38.09 19.71
CA VAL A 43 5.83 37.24 19.64
C VAL A 43 5.34 35.83 19.31
N ALA A 44 5.85 35.24 18.23
CA ALA A 44 5.54 33.86 17.88
C ALA A 44 5.81 32.99 19.11
N ALA A 45 4.76 32.29 19.57
CA ALA A 45 4.87 31.41 20.72
C ALA A 45 6.00 30.39 20.45
N PRO A 46 6.89 30.13 21.43
CA PRO A 46 7.87 29.05 21.28
C PRO A 46 7.13 27.74 20.97
N PRO A 47 7.70 26.85 20.13
CA PRO A 47 7.06 25.58 19.82
C PRO A 47 6.71 24.89 21.13
N ALA A 48 5.44 24.54 21.29
CA ALA A 48 4.94 23.90 22.50
C ALA A 48 5.85 22.69 22.82
N PRO A 49 6.39 22.59 24.05
CA PRO A 49 7.07 21.39 24.49
C PRO A 49 6.14 20.20 24.25
N GLY A 50 6.68 19.15 23.61
CA GLY A 50 5.94 17.96 23.17
C GLY A 50 4.96 17.51 24.24
N GLY A 51 3.69 17.86 24.02
CA GLY A 51 2.63 17.52 24.94
C GLY A 51 2.51 16.01 25.01
N THR A 52 2.54 15.48 26.23
CA THR A 52 2.07 14.13 26.58
C THR A 52 0.55 14.05 26.42
N GLY A 53 0.03 14.48 25.28
CA GLY A 53 -1.34 14.20 24.85
C GLY A 53 -1.41 12.73 24.44
N ALA A 54 -2.60 12.12 24.59
CA ALA A 54 -2.90 10.79 24.07
C ALA A 54 -2.23 10.62 22.71
N GLY A 55 -1.16 9.81 22.69
CA GLY A 55 -0.18 9.84 21.62
C GLY A 55 -0.87 9.53 20.30
N TYR A 56 -0.43 10.18 19.22
CA TYR A 56 -0.90 9.83 17.89
C TYR A 56 -0.79 8.29 17.68
N GLU A 57 -1.94 7.66 17.44
CA GLU A 57 -2.10 6.19 17.34
C GLU A 57 -1.82 5.65 15.93
N GLY A 58 -1.57 6.53 14.96
CA GLY A 58 -1.23 6.13 13.58
C GLY A 58 0.27 5.86 13.37
N PRO A 59 0.67 5.60 12.11
CA PRO A 59 2.08 5.41 11.72
C PRO A 59 2.95 6.62 12.07
N ARG A 60 4.11 6.41 12.69
CA ARG A 60 5.00 7.51 13.11
C ARG A 60 6.23 7.60 12.20
N PRO A 61 6.87 8.79 12.04
CA PRO A 61 8.13 8.90 11.33
C PRO A 61 9.19 7.90 11.80
N GLN A 62 9.26 7.67 13.11
CA GLN A 62 10.22 6.74 13.73
C GLN A 62 9.97 5.29 13.33
N ASP A 63 8.74 4.93 12.92
CA ASP A 63 8.48 3.60 12.38
C ASP A 63 9.24 3.38 11.06
N GLN A 64 9.57 4.43 10.32
CA GLN A 64 10.31 4.39 9.07
C GLN A 64 11.78 4.86 9.20
N ASN A 65 12.33 4.93 10.42
CA ASN A 65 13.65 5.52 10.69
C ASN A 65 13.78 6.98 10.21
N LEU A 66 12.67 7.72 10.19
CA LEU A 66 12.62 9.13 9.83
C LEU A 66 12.50 9.98 11.10
N LEU A 67 13.09 11.18 11.07
CA LEU A 67 13.01 12.12 12.19
C LEU A 67 11.66 12.85 12.23
N ALA A 68 11.13 13.18 11.05
CA ALA A 68 9.84 13.84 10.85
C ALA A 68 9.34 13.59 9.42
N TRP A 69 8.05 13.83 9.19
CA TRP A 69 7.45 13.89 7.86
C TRP A 69 6.29 14.90 7.84
N THR A 70 5.90 15.36 6.64
CA THR A 70 4.69 16.19 6.46
C THR A 70 3.41 15.37 6.35
N GLY A 71 3.54 14.06 6.15
CA GLY A 71 2.48 13.06 6.06
C GLY A 71 3.09 11.67 5.94
N ASP A 72 2.32 10.61 6.19
CA ASP A 72 2.83 9.25 6.03
C ASP A 72 3.21 9.00 4.55
N PRO A 73 4.44 8.57 4.23
CA PRO A 73 4.83 8.17 2.87
C PRO A 73 3.91 7.13 2.22
N ASN A 74 3.13 6.39 3.02
CA ASN A 74 2.07 5.51 2.55
C ASN A 74 0.89 6.23 1.87
N ASP A 75 0.67 7.50 2.20
CA ASP A 75 -0.40 8.32 1.62
C ASP A 75 0.04 9.03 0.33
N ALA A 76 1.32 8.89 -0.07
CA ALA A 76 1.78 9.37 -1.36
C ALA A 76 0.94 8.70 -2.47
N GLY A 77 0.49 9.49 -3.46
CA GLY A 77 -0.46 9.04 -4.48
C GLY A 77 -0.15 7.67 -5.10
N HIS A 78 -1.21 6.95 -5.44
CA HIS A 78 -1.15 5.58 -5.96
C HIS A 78 -0.73 5.54 -7.44
N VAL A 79 0.14 4.59 -7.80
CA VAL A 79 0.39 4.21 -9.20
C VAL A 79 -0.49 3.00 -9.53
N THR A 80 -1.55 3.25 -10.31
CA THR A 80 -2.58 2.26 -10.67
C THR A 80 -2.14 1.21 -11.68
N ALA A 81 -1.12 1.48 -12.49
CA ALA A 81 -0.74 0.61 -13.59
C ALA A 81 0.42 -0.32 -13.21
N GLN A 82 0.19 -1.62 -13.26
CA GLN A 82 1.23 -2.64 -13.32
C GLN A 82 2.07 -2.57 -14.58
N SER A 83 3.38 -2.56 -14.42
CA SER A 83 4.35 -2.69 -15.52
C SER A 83 4.99 -4.08 -15.57
N ALA A 84 4.85 -4.88 -14.52
CA ALA A 84 5.28 -6.27 -14.46
C ALA A 84 4.11 -7.19 -14.07
N ALA A 85 4.05 -8.35 -14.71
CA ALA A 85 3.04 -9.37 -14.42
C ALA A 85 3.17 -9.88 -12.97
N GLY A 86 2.03 -10.21 -12.37
CA GLY A 86 1.99 -10.92 -11.11
C GLY A 86 2.64 -12.30 -11.24
N VAL A 87 3.29 -12.77 -10.16
CA VAL A 87 3.88 -14.12 -10.10
C VAL A 87 3.08 -14.93 -9.09
N GLY A 88 2.41 -15.98 -9.57
CA GLY A 88 1.68 -16.91 -8.72
C GLY A 88 2.59 -17.57 -7.67
N GLY A 89 2.04 -17.76 -6.47
CA GLY A 89 2.75 -18.39 -5.36
C GLY A 89 3.72 -17.45 -4.66
N ARG A 90 3.65 -16.14 -4.92
CA ARG A 90 4.46 -15.14 -4.23
C ARG A 90 3.80 -14.73 -2.91
N VAL A 91 4.62 -14.51 -1.88
CA VAL A 91 4.17 -13.88 -0.64
C VAL A 91 4.48 -12.39 -0.69
N THR A 92 3.46 -11.56 -0.55
CA THR A 92 3.59 -10.11 -0.32
C THR A 92 3.42 -9.84 1.16
N LEU A 93 4.20 -8.91 1.71
CA LEU A 93 4.20 -8.55 3.12
C LEU A 93 3.92 -7.07 3.31
N VAL A 94 3.09 -6.78 4.33
CA VAL A 94 2.82 -5.44 4.84
C VAL A 94 3.19 -5.39 6.31
N ARG A 95 4.22 -4.63 6.65
CA ARG A 95 4.61 -4.40 8.04
C ARG A 95 3.61 -3.48 8.71
N ILE A 96 3.26 -3.84 9.92
CA ILE A 96 2.50 -3.00 10.83
C ILE A 96 3.24 -2.91 12.17
N VAL A 97 3.05 -1.78 12.85
CA VAL A 97 3.54 -1.59 14.22
C VAL A 97 2.33 -1.48 15.12
N LEU A 98 2.08 -2.54 15.87
CA LEU A 98 0.99 -2.62 16.83
C LEU A 98 1.42 -1.93 18.13
N ARG A 99 0.66 -0.93 18.58
CA ARG A 99 1.00 -0.14 19.79
C ARG A 99 0.33 -0.63 21.07
N GLN A 100 -0.72 -1.42 20.94
CA GLN A 100 -1.52 -1.94 22.04
C GLN A 100 -1.85 -3.41 21.81
N GLU A 101 -2.13 -4.15 22.87
CA GLU A 101 -2.57 -5.52 22.75
C GLU A 101 -3.95 -5.57 22.08
N ILE A 102 -4.10 -6.40 21.04
CA ILE A 102 -5.37 -6.57 20.33
C ILE A 102 -5.56 -8.07 20.01
N THR A 103 -6.78 -8.57 20.12
CA THR A 103 -7.15 -9.89 19.60
C THR A 103 -7.50 -9.78 18.13
N TRP A 104 -6.82 -10.56 17.30
CA TRP A 104 -7.00 -10.55 15.85
C TRP A 104 -7.83 -11.76 15.47
N SER A 105 -8.95 -11.52 14.80
CA SER A 105 -9.87 -12.53 14.31
C SER A 105 -10.02 -12.48 12.79
N ASN A 106 -9.86 -11.30 12.20
CA ASN A 106 -9.97 -11.07 10.75
C ASN A 106 -8.86 -10.15 10.24
N ILE A 107 -8.46 -10.39 9.00
CA ILE A 107 -7.67 -9.46 8.19
C ILE A 107 -8.59 -8.90 7.11
N TRP A 108 -8.74 -7.59 7.05
CA TRP A 108 -9.52 -6.92 6.02
C TRP A 108 -8.63 -6.67 4.81
N LEU A 109 -9.02 -7.12 3.63
CA LEU A 109 -8.32 -6.87 2.37
C LEU A 109 -9.14 -5.93 1.50
N GLY A 110 -8.55 -4.83 1.05
CA GLY A 110 -9.18 -3.98 0.04
C GLY A 110 -9.06 -4.58 -1.35
N LEU A 111 -10.16 -4.98 -1.98
CA LEU A 111 -10.22 -5.35 -3.40
C LEU A 111 -10.82 -4.20 -4.21
N ALA A 112 -10.15 -3.78 -5.27
CA ALA A 112 -10.56 -2.67 -6.14
C ALA A 112 -10.96 -3.13 -7.55
N GLY A 113 -10.53 -4.32 -7.97
CA GLY A 113 -10.90 -4.90 -9.26
C GLY A 113 -10.87 -6.43 -9.21
N ILE A 114 -11.70 -7.06 -10.03
CA ILE A 114 -11.77 -8.51 -10.21
C ILE A 114 -11.39 -8.83 -11.65
N ASP A 115 -10.61 -9.88 -11.83
CA ASP A 115 -10.47 -10.54 -13.13
C ASP A 115 -11.48 -11.69 -13.22
N PRO A 116 -12.53 -11.60 -14.07
CA PRO A 116 -13.51 -12.68 -14.22
C PRO A 116 -12.91 -13.96 -14.81
N ASN A 117 -11.72 -13.90 -15.40
CA ASN A 117 -11.01 -15.05 -15.97
C ASN A 117 -9.90 -15.57 -15.05
N ALA A 118 -9.70 -14.97 -13.87
CA ALA A 118 -8.68 -15.44 -12.96
C ALA A 118 -8.99 -16.86 -12.47
N GLN A 119 -7.94 -17.67 -12.41
CA GLN A 119 -7.97 -19.03 -11.90
C GLN A 119 -7.12 -19.06 -10.64
N LEU A 120 -7.72 -18.58 -9.54
CA LEU A 120 -7.07 -18.53 -8.25
C LEU A 120 -7.23 -19.86 -7.52
N SER A 121 -6.17 -20.27 -6.82
CA SER A 121 -6.18 -21.44 -5.94
C SER A 121 -5.08 -21.25 -4.90
N HIS A 122 -5.23 -21.80 -3.70
CA HIS A 122 -4.21 -21.73 -2.67
C HIS A 122 -3.80 -20.29 -2.34
N CYS A 123 -4.79 -19.39 -2.26
CA CYS A 123 -4.59 -18.03 -1.80
C CYS A 123 -4.81 -17.97 -0.29
N TYR A 124 -3.94 -17.29 0.45
CA TYR A 124 -4.04 -17.21 1.91
C TYR A 124 -3.65 -15.83 2.39
N VAL A 125 -4.30 -15.35 3.45
CA VAL A 125 -3.78 -14.25 4.26
C VAL A 125 -3.27 -14.77 5.59
N GLY A 126 -2.27 -14.14 6.15
CA GLY A 126 -1.73 -14.54 7.45
C GLY A 126 -0.91 -13.46 8.11
N VAL A 127 -0.38 -13.79 9.28
CA VAL A 127 0.39 -12.87 10.11
C VAL A 127 1.67 -13.53 10.54
N TYR A 128 2.80 -12.90 10.23
CA TYR A 128 4.09 -13.22 10.81
C TYR A 128 4.44 -12.23 11.92
N ASP A 129 5.08 -12.69 12.98
CA ASP A 129 5.72 -11.79 13.95
C ASP A 129 7.07 -11.28 13.46
N ALA A 130 7.73 -10.41 14.24
CA ALA A 130 9.02 -9.82 13.91
C ALA A 130 10.17 -10.84 13.76
N THR A 131 9.99 -12.09 14.21
CA THR A 131 10.97 -13.18 14.01
C THR A 131 10.74 -13.93 12.71
N GLY A 132 9.65 -13.63 11.99
CA GLY A 132 9.22 -14.37 10.81
C GLY A 132 8.44 -15.64 11.13
N THR A 133 7.91 -15.80 12.35
CA THR A 133 7.09 -16.96 12.72
C THR A 133 5.62 -16.71 12.42
N LEU A 134 4.95 -17.66 11.74
CA LEU A 134 3.52 -17.56 11.40
C LEU A 134 2.66 -17.70 12.66
N ARG A 135 1.89 -16.66 12.97
CA ARG A 135 1.01 -16.58 14.16
C ARG A 135 -0.38 -17.11 13.87
N ALA A 136 -0.89 -16.77 12.69
CA ALA A 136 -2.19 -17.21 12.21
C ALA A 136 -2.25 -17.10 10.68
N ALA A 137 -3.12 -17.89 10.08
CA ALA A 137 -3.47 -17.81 8.66
C ALA A 137 -4.97 -18.07 8.49
N SER A 138 -5.53 -17.57 7.39
CA SER A 138 -6.86 -17.93 6.95
C SER A 138 -6.89 -19.35 6.35
N PRO A 139 -8.08 -19.94 6.17
CA PRO A 139 -8.31 -20.95 5.14
C PRO A 139 -8.01 -20.39 3.73
N ASP A 140 -8.15 -21.21 2.68
CA ASP A 140 -8.02 -20.73 1.30
C ASP A 140 -9.07 -19.64 1.00
N VAL A 141 -8.60 -18.47 0.60
CA VAL A 141 -9.43 -17.28 0.31
C VAL A 141 -9.70 -17.09 -1.18
N SER A 142 -9.25 -18.01 -2.04
CA SER A 142 -9.42 -17.90 -3.50
C SER A 142 -10.88 -17.63 -3.91
N PRO A 143 -11.90 -18.32 -3.37
CA PRO A 143 -13.30 -18.04 -3.72
C PRO A 143 -13.72 -16.60 -3.38
N GLN A 144 -13.26 -16.07 -2.24
CA GLN A 144 -13.61 -14.73 -1.76
C GLN A 144 -13.00 -13.65 -2.66
N LEU A 145 -11.79 -13.88 -3.20
CA LEU A 145 -11.13 -12.95 -4.12
C LEU A 145 -11.80 -12.85 -5.50
N MET A 146 -12.66 -13.81 -5.85
CA MET A 146 -13.40 -13.87 -7.12
C MET A 146 -14.82 -13.29 -7.03
N THR A 147 -15.14 -12.60 -5.94
CA THR A 147 -16.42 -11.91 -5.70
C THR A 147 -16.21 -10.40 -5.63
N ASP A 148 -17.30 -9.62 -5.59
CA ASP A 148 -17.36 -8.14 -5.71
C ASP A 148 -16.13 -7.34 -5.23
N PRO A 149 -15.71 -6.28 -5.95
CA PRO A 149 -14.54 -5.47 -5.62
C PRO A 149 -14.82 -4.55 -4.44
N VAL A 150 -14.85 -5.13 -3.25
CA VAL A 150 -15.12 -4.47 -1.98
C VAL A 150 -14.04 -4.81 -0.95
N ALA A 151 -14.04 -4.10 0.18
CA ALA A 151 -13.25 -4.53 1.32
C ALA A 151 -13.81 -5.85 1.87
N LYS A 152 -12.95 -6.86 2.01
CA LYS A 152 -13.34 -8.22 2.43
C LYS A 152 -12.74 -8.54 3.80
N PRO A 153 -13.55 -8.88 4.81
CA PRO A 153 -13.04 -9.49 6.03
C PRO A 153 -12.67 -10.95 5.73
N LEU A 154 -11.41 -11.31 5.99
CA LEU A 154 -10.89 -12.65 5.82
C LEU A 154 -10.58 -13.23 7.20
N ALA A 155 -11.39 -14.19 7.63
CA ALA A 155 -11.26 -14.80 8.94
C ALA A 155 -9.96 -15.60 9.07
N LEU A 156 -9.28 -15.42 10.20
CA LEU A 156 -8.18 -16.29 10.61
C LEU A 156 -8.75 -17.61 11.09
N ALA A 157 -8.11 -18.73 10.72
CA ALA A 157 -8.54 -20.07 11.15
C ALA A 157 -8.50 -20.21 12.69
N LYS A 158 -7.58 -19.48 13.33
CA LYS A 158 -7.48 -19.37 14.78
C LYS A 158 -7.20 -17.92 15.15
N PRO A 159 -8.14 -17.23 15.82
CA PRO A 159 -7.88 -15.93 16.42
C PRO A 159 -6.74 -15.99 17.43
N PHE A 160 -5.97 -14.92 17.57
CA PHE A 160 -4.89 -14.83 18.55
C PHE A 160 -4.77 -13.41 19.12
N THR A 161 -4.28 -13.31 20.35
CA THR A 161 -3.99 -12.02 20.99
C THR A 161 -2.54 -11.62 20.67
N ALA A 162 -2.38 -10.48 20.01
CA ALA A 162 -1.11 -9.92 19.61
C ALA A 162 -0.66 -8.87 20.62
N ALA A 163 0.48 -9.08 21.27
CA ALA A 163 1.12 -8.07 22.12
C ALA A 163 1.66 -6.90 21.26
N PRO A 164 1.86 -5.70 21.83
CA PRO A 164 2.51 -4.59 21.13
C PRO A 164 3.84 -5.01 20.49
N GLY A 165 4.08 -4.57 19.25
CA GLY A 165 5.27 -4.96 18.50
C GLY A 165 5.09 -4.86 16.99
N THR A 166 6.08 -5.38 16.26
CA THR A 166 6.06 -5.44 14.80
C THR A 166 5.50 -6.77 14.30
N TYR A 167 4.60 -6.69 13.33
CA TYR A 167 4.04 -7.84 12.64
C TYR A 167 4.04 -7.58 11.13
N PHE A 168 3.92 -8.65 10.36
CA PHE A 168 3.79 -8.60 8.91
C PHE A 168 2.53 -9.33 8.49
N ILE A 169 1.59 -8.60 7.88
CA ILE A 169 0.45 -9.20 7.21
C ILE A 169 0.94 -9.74 5.88
N ALA A 170 0.69 -11.01 5.64
CA ALA A 170 1.08 -11.70 4.42
C ALA A 170 -0.13 -11.98 3.54
N LEU A 171 0.03 -11.83 2.23
CA LEU A 171 -0.83 -12.44 1.23
C LEU A 171 0.00 -13.38 0.37
N LEU A 172 -0.38 -14.64 0.38
CA LEU A 172 -0.02 -15.58 -0.66
C LEU A 172 -1.11 -15.51 -1.73
N LEU A 173 -0.75 -15.01 -2.90
CA LEU A 173 -1.62 -15.00 -4.06
C LEU A 173 -1.09 -15.99 -5.08
N ASN A 174 -1.94 -16.91 -5.51
CA ASN A 174 -1.53 -18.00 -6.39
C ASN A 174 -2.62 -18.33 -7.42
N GLY A 175 -2.18 -18.93 -8.53
CA GLY A 175 -2.98 -19.11 -9.73
C GLY A 175 -2.55 -18.18 -10.88
N ASN A 176 -3.49 -17.92 -11.78
CA ASN A 176 -3.30 -17.07 -12.95
C ASN A 176 -4.35 -15.96 -13.01
N TRP A 177 -3.95 -14.78 -13.46
CA TRP A 177 -4.81 -13.61 -13.63
C TRP A 177 -4.17 -12.65 -14.64
N ALA A 178 -5.01 -11.83 -15.28
CA ALA A 178 -4.56 -10.74 -16.12
C ALA A 178 -4.00 -9.60 -15.26
N THR A 179 -2.86 -9.06 -15.72
CA THR A 179 -2.22 -7.89 -15.10
C THR A 179 -3.21 -6.71 -15.09
N ASN A 180 -3.34 -6.04 -13.95
CA ASN A 180 -4.31 -4.95 -13.68
C ASN A 180 -5.82 -5.33 -13.65
N ALA A 181 -6.21 -6.58 -13.87
CA ALA A 181 -7.62 -6.96 -13.82
C ALA A 181 -8.05 -7.32 -12.39
N LEU A 182 -7.33 -8.26 -11.76
CA LEU A 182 -7.42 -8.47 -10.32
C LEU A 182 -6.62 -7.36 -9.65
N THR A 183 -7.25 -6.45 -8.92
CA THR A 183 -6.56 -5.27 -8.38
C THR A 183 -6.83 -5.15 -6.90
N LEU A 184 -5.78 -5.23 -6.10
CA LEU A 184 -5.84 -4.93 -4.67
C LEU A 184 -5.72 -3.42 -4.46
N LYS A 185 -6.44 -2.88 -3.49
CA LYS A 185 -6.30 -1.47 -3.11
C LYS A 185 -4.88 -1.26 -2.61
N SER A 186 -4.21 -0.29 -3.21
CA SER A 186 -2.85 0.06 -2.89
C SER A 186 -2.76 1.49 -2.34
N THR A 187 -1.98 1.66 -1.28
CA THR A 187 -1.60 2.97 -0.73
C THR A 187 -0.13 3.22 -1.05
N GLY A 188 0.23 4.37 -1.62
CA GLY A 188 1.64 4.71 -1.86
C GLY A 188 2.18 4.43 -3.26
N ALA A 189 3.13 5.27 -3.69
CA ALA A 189 4.05 4.99 -4.79
C ALA A 189 5.21 4.11 -4.29
N GLY A 190 5.59 3.07 -5.05
CA GLY A 190 6.48 2.00 -4.58
C GLY A 190 7.88 2.40 -4.06
N ILE A 191 8.31 3.64 -4.27
CA ILE A 191 9.60 4.16 -3.80
C ILE A 191 9.52 4.82 -2.41
N SER A 192 8.44 5.51 -2.08
CA SER A 192 8.37 6.31 -0.84
C SER A 192 7.96 5.47 0.37
N VAL A 193 7.19 4.41 0.15
CA VAL A 193 6.59 3.61 1.23
C VAL A 193 7.60 2.85 2.10
N ASN A 194 8.82 2.68 1.60
CA ASN A 194 9.94 2.05 2.30
C ASN A 194 11.08 3.04 2.60
N ALA A 195 10.81 4.35 2.56
CA ALA A 195 11.82 5.36 2.82
C ALA A 195 12.48 5.11 4.19
N GLY A 196 13.83 5.08 4.23
CA GLY A 196 14.59 4.83 5.46
C GLY A 196 14.58 3.37 5.96
N LEU A 197 13.94 2.46 5.24
CA LEU A 197 13.82 1.05 5.63
C LEU A 197 14.67 0.13 4.73
N THR A 198 15.18 -0.92 5.36
CA THR A 198 15.88 -2.04 4.71
C THR A 198 15.36 -3.35 5.32
N PRO A 199 15.51 -4.51 4.65
CA PRO A 199 15.21 -5.79 5.27
C PRO A 199 15.92 -5.93 6.63
N PRO A 200 15.29 -6.52 7.65
CA PRO A 200 13.97 -7.18 7.67
C PRO A 200 12.78 -6.24 7.96
N ASN A 201 12.98 -4.92 7.86
CA ASN A 201 12.05 -3.91 8.35
C ASN A 201 11.27 -3.19 7.24
N LEU A 202 11.26 -3.72 6.00
CA LEU A 202 10.52 -3.08 4.91
C LEU A 202 9.02 -3.02 5.25
N ARG A 203 8.39 -1.88 4.99
CA ARG A 203 6.96 -1.67 5.24
C ARG A 203 6.11 -2.43 4.24
N TYR A 204 6.55 -2.44 2.99
CA TYR A 204 5.97 -3.24 1.93
C TYR A 204 7.09 -4.04 1.30
N SER A 205 6.87 -5.32 1.07
CA SER A 205 7.89 -6.17 0.46
C SER A 205 7.28 -7.41 -0.16
N THR A 206 8.12 -8.13 -0.87
CA THR A 206 7.82 -9.47 -1.34
C THR A 206 8.85 -10.45 -0.83
N LEU A 207 8.43 -11.69 -0.65
CA LEU A 207 9.23 -12.77 -0.14
C LEU A 207 8.77 -14.07 -0.81
N LEU A 208 9.71 -14.96 -1.14
CA LEU A 208 9.46 -16.27 -1.72
C LEU A 208 8.63 -16.23 -3.04
N THR A 209 8.66 -17.34 -3.76
CA THR A 209 7.80 -17.59 -4.92
C THR A 209 7.44 -19.08 -4.98
N GLY A 210 6.43 -19.44 -5.78
CA GLY A 210 6.04 -20.84 -5.97
C GLY A 210 5.46 -21.52 -4.72
N GLN A 211 4.94 -20.74 -3.77
CA GLN A 211 4.30 -21.27 -2.56
C GLN A 211 2.86 -21.68 -2.85
N ASN A 212 2.42 -22.78 -2.23
CA ASN A 212 1.01 -23.22 -2.21
C ASN A 212 0.37 -23.15 -0.81
N SER A 213 1.11 -22.61 0.16
CA SER A 213 0.66 -22.32 1.51
C SER A 213 1.60 -21.29 2.14
N LEU A 214 1.15 -20.58 3.16
CA LEU A 214 2.05 -19.74 3.97
C LEU A 214 2.99 -20.64 4.79
N PRO A 215 4.32 -20.50 4.67
CA PRO A 215 5.26 -21.26 5.49
C PRO A 215 5.10 -20.97 6.99
N ALA A 216 5.44 -21.94 7.83
CA ALA A 216 5.43 -21.73 9.29
C ALA A 216 6.44 -20.67 9.74
N THR A 217 7.54 -20.53 8.99
CA THR A 217 8.59 -19.55 9.23
C THR A 217 9.09 -18.94 7.93
N VAL A 218 9.50 -17.67 7.98
CA VAL A 218 10.11 -16.94 6.86
C VAL A 218 11.38 -16.22 7.30
N ASN A 219 12.35 -16.10 6.39
CA ASN A 219 13.53 -15.28 6.62
C ASN A 219 13.26 -13.83 6.19
N LEU A 220 12.88 -12.96 7.13
CA LEU A 220 12.57 -11.56 6.82
C LEU A 220 13.78 -10.77 6.28
N ALA A 221 15.02 -11.24 6.46
CA ALA A 221 16.19 -10.60 5.87
C ALA A 221 16.20 -10.67 4.32
N GLU A 222 15.40 -11.57 3.72
CA GLU A 222 15.27 -11.76 2.27
C GLU A 222 14.15 -10.91 1.64
N GLN A 223 13.52 -10.01 2.40
CA GLN A 223 12.51 -9.11 1.85
C GLN A 223 13.07 -8.32 0.65
N SER A 224 12.28 -8.25 -0.42
CA SER A 224 12.65 -7.54 -1.65
C SER A 224 11.65 -6.44 -2.00
N THR A 225 12.15 -5.38 -2.62
CA THR A 225 11.34 -4.29 -3.21
C THR A 225 11.13 -4.44 -4.72
N SER A 226 11.80 -5.41 -5.36
CA SER A 226 11.89 -5.55 -6.82
C SER A 226 10.55 -5.57 -7.54
N THR A 227 9.49 -6.04 -6.87
CA THR A 227 8.15 -6.17 -7.45
C THR A 227 7.12 -5.23 -6.85
N ILE A 228 7.56 -4.28 -6.01
CA ILE A 228 6.72 -3.19 -5.47
C ILE A 228 6.51 -2.08 -6.51
N ASN A 229 7.28 -2.08 -7.61
CA ASN A 229 7.27 -0.99 -8.58
C ASN A 229 5.90 -0.67 -9.19
N THR A 230 4.90 -1.54 -9.07
CA THR A 230 3.54 -1.24 -9.50
C THR A 230 2.46 -2.08 -8.82
N GLY A 231 1.49 -1.43 -8.17
CA GLY A 231 0.11 -1.90 -7.96
C GLY A 231 -0.16 -2.98 -6.89
N TRP A 232 0.75 -3.94 -6.66
CA TRP A 232 0.38 -5.12 -5.84
C TRP A 232 1.04 -5.20 -4.49
N ALA A 233 2.24 -4.67 -4.31
CA ALA A 233 2.93 -4.91 -3.06
C ALA A 233 2.54 -3.91 -1.96
N SER A 234 1.71 -2.90 -2.24
CA SER A 234 1.25 -1.95 -1.24
C SER A 234 -0.17 -2.18 -0.78
N GLN A 235 -0.51 -3.43 -0.46
CA GLN A 235 -1.85 -3.85 -0.07
C GLN A 235 -2.31 -3.11 1.19
N TRP A 236 -3.52 -2.57 1.14
CA TRP A 236 -4.16 -2.02 2.33
C TRP A 236 -4.83 -3.16 3.11
N TYR A 237 -4.51 -3.23 4.40
CA TYR A 237 -5.13 -4.15 5.33
C TYR A 237 -5.69 -3.44 6.56
N GLY A 238 -6.80 -3.96 7.06
CA GLY A 238 -7.33 -3.67 8.39
C GLY A 238 -7.32 -4.90 9.29
N ILE A 239 -7.43 -4.71 10.60
CA ILE A 239 -7.42 -5.79 11.60
C ILE A 239 -8.59 -5.58 12.55
N SER A 240 -9.28 -6.68 12.90
CA SER A 240 -10.35 -6.73 13.91
C SER A 240 -10.36 -8.07 14.62
#